data_AF-A0A9R1Q216-F1
#
_entry.id   AF-A0A9R1Q216-F1
#
_cell.length_a   1.000
_cell.length_b   1.000
_cell.length_c   1.000
_cell.angle_alpha   90.00
_cell.angle_beta   90.00
_cell.angle_gamma   90.00
#
_symmetry.space_group_name_H-M   'P 1'
#
loop_
_entity.id
_entity.type
_entity.pdbx_description
1 polymer ?
#
loop_
_entity_poly.entity_id
_entity_poly.type
_entity_poly.pdbx_seq_one_letter_code
_entity_poly.pdbx_strand_id
1 'polypeptide(L)'
;MPRNSSAWSAWNFLGTSSRVFSVTYWLNQIQKIESVRPFLVTLNPPCVPDHVLLKWNTSLPVPSVAAAKAYLQLDQIQGKRGIWFCGVYNGHGFHEDGLKSGKAAAQGLLGKKCDVLLNPKKMSPSWTEAGARLLVIRFFNQYVSIGNLILVEEGGSVFSFGKACDKCCVKSVIQVHDPLFYWKLQ
;
A
#
# COMPACT_ATOMS: atom_id res chain seq x y z
N MET A 1 0.06 -16.83 19.03
CA MET A 1 -0.78 -17.36 17.93
C MET A 1 -1.98 -18.10 18.51
N PRO A 2 -3.10 -18.25 17.75
CA PRO A 2 -4.24 -19.06 18.20
C PRO A 2 -3.81 -20.49 18.53
N ARG A 3 -4.45 -21.10 19.53
CA ARG A 3 -4.20 -22.51 19.89
C ARG A 3 -4.57 -23.45 18.74
N ASN A 4 -5.62 -23.13 17.99
CA ASN A 4 -5.97 -23.85 16.77
C ASN A 4 -5.09 -23.36 15.61
N SER A 5 -4.21 -24.24 15.12
CA SER A 5 -3.32 -23.96 13.99
C SER A 5 -4.06 -23.66 12.69
N SER A 6 -5.27 -24.18 12.51
CA SER A 6 -6.08 -23.87 11.32
C SER A 6 -6.56 -22.42 11.27
N ALA A 7 -6.52 -21.71 12.40
CA ALA A 7 -6.89 -20.29 12.49
C ALA A 7 -5.68 -19.35 12.35
N TRP A 8 -4.49 -19.88 12.03
CA TRP A 8 -3.33 -19.05 11.80
C TRP A 8 -3.47 -18.31 10.48
N SER A 9 -3.18 -17.02 10.55
CA SER A 9 -3.18 -16.13 9.40
C SER A 9 -1.88 -15.34 9.38
N ALA A 10 -1.62 -14.62 8.29
CA ALA A 10 -0.47 -13.72 8.24
C ALA A 10 -0.48 -12.78 9.46
N TRP A 11 -1.65 -12.20 9.78
CA TRP A 11 -1.88 -11.36 10.95
C TRP A 11 -3.01 -11.94 11.79
N ASN A 12 -2.79 -12.11 13.10
CA ASN A 12 -3.79 -12.57 14.05
C ASN A 12 -4.08 -11.47 15.07
N PHE A 13 -5.35 -11.09 15.17
CA PHE A 13 -5.84 -10.08 16.11
C PHE A 13 -6.40 -10.74 17.37
N LEU A 14 -6.05 -10.18 18.52
CA LEU A 14 -6.62 -10.51 19.81
C LEU A 14 -7.19 -9.23 20.43
N GLY A 15 -8.52 -9.13 20.42
CA GLY A 15 -9.24 -8.06 21.11
C GLY A 15 -9.68 -8.51 22.49
N THR A 16 -9.70 -7.59 23.44
CA THR A 16 -10.41 -7.75 24.72
C THR A 16 -11.61 -6.80 24.74
N SER A 17 -12.51 -6.94 25.71
CA SER A 17 -13.59 -5.94 25.94
C SER A 17 -13.06 -4.57 26.38
N SER A 18 -11.80 -4.52 26.84
CA SER A 18 -11.08 -3.27 27.04
C SER A 18 -10.57 -2.73 25.68
N ARG A 19 -10.36 -1.41 25.55
CA ARG A 19 -9.81 -0.79 24.33
C ARG A 19 -8.36 -1.19 24.01
N VAL A 20 -7.81 -2.18 24.70
CA VAL A 20 -6.48 -2.74 24.46
C VAL A 20 -6.60 -3.92 23.51
N PHE A 21 -5.83 -3.86 22.42
CA PHE A 21 -5.74 -4.91 21.43
C PHE A 21 -4.30 -5.36 21.27
N SER A 22 -4.12 -6.62 20.89
CA SER A 22 -2.84 -7.18 20.48
C SER A 22 -2.93 -7.71 19.05
N VAL A 23 -1.88 -7.51 18.27
CA VAL A 23 -1.75 -8.06 16.91
C VAL A 23 -0.46 -8.85 16.85
N THR A 24 -0.53 -10.08 16.35
CA THR A 24 0.66 -10.88 16.06
C THR A 24 0.82 -11.07 14.56
N TYR A 25 1.99 -10.73 14.03
CA TYR A 25 2.41 -10.94 12.66
C TYR A 25 3.23 -12.22 12.56
N TRP A 26 2.89 -13.08 11.61
CA TRP A 26 3.67 -14.26 11.25
C TRP A 26 4.64 -13.93 10.12
N LEU A 27 5.88 -13.59 10.47
CA LEU A 27 6.85 -13.08 9.50
C LEU A 27 7.26 -14.14 8.48
N ASN A 28 7.33 -15.43 8.84
CA ASN A 28 7.64 -16.47 7.87
C ASN A 28 6.65 -16.45 6.70
N GLN A 29 5.36 -16.26 6.98
CA GLN A 29 4.34 -16.23 5.94
C GLN A 29 4.41 -14.94 5.10
N ILE A 30 4.64 -13.80 5.76
CA ILE A 30 4.63 -12.48 5.09
C ILE A 30 5.89 -12.27 4.24
N GLN A 31 7.04 -12.70 4.75
CA GLN A 31 8.36 -12.45 4.16
C GLN A 31 9.00 -13.68 3.52
N LYS A 32 8.30 -14.84 3.52
CA LYS A 32 8.80 -16.13 3.01
C LYS A 32 10.11 -16.57 3.67
N ILE A 33 10.22 -16.41 4.99
CA ILE A 33 11.41 -16.83 5.75
C ILE A 33 11.36 -18.33 6.01
N GLU A 34 12.31 -19.07 5.45
CA GLU A 34 12.51 -20.49 5.73
C GLU A 34 13.18 -20.67 7.11
N SER A 35 12.46 -21.30 8.04
CA SER A 35 12.96 -21.58 9.38
C SER A 35 12.15 -22.70 10.03
N VAL A 36 12.81 -23.51 10.85
CA VAL A 36 12.18 -24.57 11.66
C VAL A 36 11.25 -23.97 12.73
N ARG A 37 11.56 -22.76 13.22
CA ARG A 37 10.77 -22.05 14.24
C ARG A 37 10.08 -20.81 13.66
N PRO A 38 8.86 -20.48 14.13
CA PRO A 38 8.16 -19.30 13.67
C PRO A 38 8.81 -18.01 14.20
N PHE A 39 8.99 -17.04 13.32
CA PHE A 39 9.30 -15.65 13.63
C PHE A 39 7.99 -14.86 13.74
N LEU A 40 7.75 -14.33 14.94
CA LEU A 40 6.54 -13.61 15.27
C LEU A 40 6.89 -12.20 15.76
N VAL A 41 6.10 -11.22 15.35
CA VAL A 41 6.13 -9.87 15.92
C VAL A 41 4.78 -9.60 16.55
N THR A 42 4.74 -9.37 17.86
CA THR A 42 3.51 -9.07 18.56
C THR A 42 3.50 -7.64 19.07
N LEU A 43 2.49 -6.88 18.64
CA LEU A 43 2.20 -5.55 19.14
C LEU A 43 1.32 -5.66 20.39
N ASN A 44 1.68 -4.92 21.44
CA ASN A 44 0.93 -4.81 22.70
C ASN A 44 0.44 -6.16 23.25
N PRO A 45 1.33 -7.16 23.46
CA PRO A 45 0.89 -8.45 23.97
C PRO A 45 0.34 -8.30 25.40
N PRO A 46 -0.69 -9.08 25.79
CA PRO A 46 -1.28 -9.01 27.13
C PRO A 46 -0.29 -9.42 28.24
N CYS A 47 0.70 -10.24 27.89
CA CYS A 47 1.83 -10.60 28.72
C CYS A 47 3.11 -10.65 27.86
N VAL A 48 4.28 -10.50 28.46
CA VAL A 48 5.55 -10.65 27.74
C VAL A 48 5.71 -12.12 27.32
N PRO A 49 6.01 -12.42 26.03
CA PRO A 49 6.25 -13.81 25.60
C PRO A 49 7.48 -14.43 26.26
N ASP A 50 7.51 -15.76 26.38
CA ASP A 50 8.63 -16.49 27.01
C ASP A 50 9.93 -16.42 26.18
N HIS A 51 9.81 -16.32 24.86
CA HIS A 51 10.94 -16.28 23.92
C HIS A 51 10.94 -14.96 23.14
N VAL A 52 11.66 -13.96 23.65
CA VAL A 52 11.78 -12.64 23.01
C VAL A 52 13.20 -12.45 22.49
N LEU A 53 13.33 -12.31 21.18
CA LEU A 53 14.61 -11.98 20.54
C LEU A 53 14.92 -10.47 20.65
N LEU A 54 13.91 -9.64 20.48
CA LEU A 54 14.04 -8.19 20.51
C LEU A 54 12.73 -7.56 21.00
N LYS A 55 12.86 -6.53 21.83
CA LYS A 55 11.76 -5.69 22.30
C LYS A 55 12.12 -4.23 22.06
N TRP A 56 11.19 -3.49 21.47
CA TRP A 56 11.29 -2.04 21.36
C TRP A 56 9.92 -1.41 21.63
N ASN A 57 9.95 -0.12 21.96
CA ASN A 57 8.76 0.70 22.09
C ASN A 57 8.81 1.77 20.99
N THR A 58 7.66 2.03 20.37
CA THR A 58 7.50 3.12 19.40
C THR A 58 6.16 3.79 19.64
N SER A 59 6.07 5.06 19.28
CA SER A 59 4.84 5.84 19.39
C SER A 59 4.32 6.12 17.98
N LEU A 60 3.00 5.97 17.81
CA LEU A 60 2.32 6.31 16.56
C LEU A 60 1.54 7.62 16.74
N PRO A 61 1.55 8.52 15.75
CA PRO A 61 0.71 9.73 15.79
C PRO A 61 -0.76 9.34 15.90
N VAL A 62 -1.48 10.00 16.81
CA VAL A 62 -2.93 9.84 16.93
C VAL A 62 -3.61 10.91 16.08
N PRO A 63 -4.48 10.54 15.10
CA PRO A 63 -5.22 11.50 14.30
C PRO A 63 -6.05 12.43 15.20
N SER A 64 -6.01 13.73 14.91
CA SER A 64 -6.82 14.72 15.62
C SER A 64 -7.20 15.88 14.69
N VAL A 65 -8.29 16.58 15.05
CA VAL A 65 -8.72 17.78 14.32
C VAL A 65 -7.62 18.85 14.34
N ALA A 66 -6.89 18.99 15.45
CA ALA A 66 -5.78 19.92 15.56
C ALA A 66 -4.65 19.56 14.59
N ALA A 67 -4.27 18.27 14.52
CA ALA A 67 -3.25 17.80 13.58
C ALA A 67 -3.67 18.02 12.11
N ALA A 68 -4.93 17.75 11.77
CA ALA A 68 -5.47 17.98 10.43
C ALA A 68 -5.45 19.48 10.06
N LYS A 69 -5.79 20.38 10.98
CA LYS A 69 -5.69 21.84 10.76
C LYS A 69 -4.25 22.30 10.58
N ALA A 70 -3.33 21.79 11.40
CA ALA A 70 -1.91 22.11 11.29
C ALA A 70 -1.32 21.65 9.94
N TYR A 71 -1.74 20.48 9.45
CA TYR A 71 -1.36 19.98 8.12
C TYR A 71 -1.75 20.96 7.00
N LEU A 72 -2.96 21.52 7.03
CA LEU A 72 -3.42 22.51 6.03
C LEU A 72 -2.64 23.83 6.07
N GLN A 73 -1.90 24.10 7.14
CA GLN A 73 -1.09 25.30 7.31
C GLN A 73 0.41 25.04 7.07
N LEU A 74 0.81 23.79 6.82
CA LEU A 74 2.22 23.42 6.74
C LEU A 74 2.96 24.18 5.63
N ASP A 75 2.32 24.38 4.48
CA ASP A 75 2.89 25.13 3.36
C ASP A 75 3.23 26.58 3.71
N GLN A 76 2.56 27.17 4.70
CA GLN A 76 2.82 28.54 5.16
C GLN A 76 4.17 28.67 5.88
N ILE A 77 4.76 27.58 6.34
CA ILE A 77 6.05 27.59 7.07
C ILE A 77 7.19 26.95 6.28
N GLN A 78 6.91 26.27 5.17
CA GLN A 78 7.94 25.66 4.34
C GLN A 78 8.91 26.70 3.76
N GLY A 79 10.21 26.39 3.81
CA GLY A 79 11.28 27.25 3.30
C GLY A 79 11.56 28.49 4.15
N LYS A 80 10.74 28.82 5.15
CA LYS A 80 11.02 29.94 6.06
C LYS A 80 12.27 29.65 6.86
N ARG A 81 13.20 30.62 6.86
CA ARG A 81 14.54 30.47 7.48
C ARG A 81 15.36 29.33 6.88
N GLY A 82 15.07 28.93 5.64
CA GLY A 82 15.76 27.81 4.97
C GLY A 82 15.40 26.43 5.54
N ILE A 83 14.30 26.31 6.30
CA ILE A 83 13.87 25.07 6.94
C ILE A 83 12.73 24.45 6.15
N TRP A 84 12.83 23.16 5.87
CA TRP A 84 11.79 22.36 5.24
C TRP A 84 11.40 21.19 6.13
N PHE A 85 10.10 20.93 6.23
CA PHE A 85 9.50 19.88 7.05
C PHE A 85 8.96 18.76 6.15
N CYS A 86 9.27 17.50 6.48
CA CYS A 86 8.73 16.32 5.80
C CYS A 86 8.59 15.14 6.77
N GLY A 87 7.66 14.25 6.47
CA GLY A 87 7.38 13.07 7.28
C GLY A 87 5.99 12.51 7.01
N VAL A 88 5.71 11.33 7.56
CA VAL A 88 4.44 10.62 7.36
C VAL A 88 3.21 11.40 7.88
N TYR A 89 3.43 12.36 8.80
CA TYR A 89 2.40 13.27 9.29
C TYR A 89 1.91 14.26 8.22
N ASN A 90 2.65 14.43 7.12
CA ASN A 90 2.28 15.25 5.98
C ASN A 90 1.38 14.45 5.01
N GLY A 91 0.32 13.84 5.55
CA GLY A 91 -0.59 12.92 4.85
C GLY A 91 -1.41 12.07 5.83
N HIS A 92 -1.57 10.79 5.50
CA HIS A 92 -2.38 9.83 6.27
C HIS A 92 -1.55 8.92 7.18
N GLY A 93 -0.25 9.17 7.34
CA GLY A 93 0.62 8.41 8.23
C GLY A 93 1.27 7.18 7.58
N PHE A 94 1.13 6.99 6.27
CA PHE A 94 1.74 5.85 5.57
C PHE A 94 3.14 6.17 5.03
N HIS A 95 3.88 5.12 4.65
CA HIS A 95 5.24 5.27 4.12
C HIS A 95 5.29 6.12 2.84
N GLU A 96 4.25 6.01 2.02
CA GLU A 96 4.06 6.78 0.79
C GLU A 96 3.96 8.29 1.07
N ASP A 97 3.33 8.68 2.17
CA ASP A 97 3.22 10.09 2.58
C ASP A 97 4.58 10.64 3.02
N GLY A 98 5.36 9.81 3.73
CA GLY A 98 6.75 10.11 4.07
C GLY A 98 7.60 10.32 2.82
N LEU A 99 7.48 9.43 1.83
CA LEU A 99 8.21 9.55 0.56
C LEU A 99 7.80 10.81 -0.23
N LYS A 100 6.48 11.04 -0.39
CA LYS A 100 5.96 12.21 -1.10
C LYS A 100 6.39 13.52 -0.47
N SER A 101 6.29 13.63 0.85
CA SER A 101 6.68 14.84 1.58
C SER A 101 8.18 15.06 1.58
N GLY A 102 8.99 14.01 1.69
CA GLY A 102 10.44 14.08 1.56
C GLY A 102 10.86 14.59 0.17
N LYS A 103 10.24 14.07 -0.89
CA LYS A 103 10.44 14.55 -2.26
C LYS A 103 10.10 16.03 -2.37
N ALA A 104 8.94 16.46 -1.86
CA ALA A 104 8.51 17.86 -1.94
C ALA A 104 9.47 18.80 -1.19
N ALA A 105 9.91 18.43 0.02
CA ALA A 105 10.90 19.20 0.78
C ALA A 105 12.24 19.31 0.04
N ALA A 106 12.74 18.22 -0.54
CA ALA A 106 13.98 18.23 -1.32
C ALA A 106 13.87 19.12 -2.57
N GLN A 107 12.74 19.06 -3.28
CA GLN A 107 12.47 19.93 -4.43
C GLN A 107 12.45 21.41 -4.04
N GLY A 108 11.77 21.74 -2.94
CA GLY A 108 11.72 23.08 -2.39
C GLY A 108 13.09 23.60 -1.98
N LEU A 109 13.91 22.76 -1.34
CA LEU A 109 15.27 23.10 -0.93
C LEU A 109 16.21 23.32 -2.12
N LEU A 110 16.13 22.48 -3.16
CA LEU A 110 17.03 22.52 -4.31
C LEU A 110 16.58 23.49 -5.41
N GLY A 111 15.33 23.97 -5.37
CA GLY A 111 14.74 24.77 -6.44
C GLY A 111 14.65 24.02 -7.78
N LYS A 112 14.71 22.69 -7.76
CA LYS A 112 14.72 21.82 -8.94
C LYS A 112 13.69 20.71 -8.79
N LYS A 113 13.08 20.33 -9.90
CA LYS A 113 12.27 19.10 -9.93
C LYS A 113 13.20 17.90 -9.81
N CYS A 114 13.12 17.21 -8.67
CA CYS A 114 13.63 15.85 -8.52
C CYS A 114 12.53 14.91 -8.97
N ASP A 115 12.72 14.24 -10.09
CA ASP A 115 11.88 13.09 -10.42
C ASP A 115 12.39 11.87 -9.66
N VAL A 116 11.46 11.06 -9.16
CA VAL A 116 11.84 9.74 -8.63
C VAL A 116 12.38 9.00 -9.84
N LEU A 117 13.59 8.45 -9.75
CA LEU A 117 14.11 7.56 -10.78
C LEU A 117 13.16 6.37 -10.86
N LEU A 118 12.20 6.46 -11.77
CA LEU A 118 11.43 5.32 -12.20
C LEU A 118 12.46 4.44 -12.91
N ASN A 119 12.66 3.24 -12.38
CA ASN A 119 13.28 2.19 -13.16
C ASN A 119 12.11 1.50 -13.87
N PRO A 120 11.71 1.93 -15.09
CA PRO A 120 10.64 1.24 -15.80
C PRO A 120 11.17 -0.16 -16.09
N LYS A 121 10.79 -1.12 -15.24
CA LYS A 121 10.89 -2.51 -15.63
C LYS A 121 9.93 -2.65 -16.80
N LYS A 122 10.48 -2.69 -18.01
CA LYS A 122 9.70 -3.05 -19.18
C LYS A 122 9.14 -4.44 -18.93
N MET A 123 7.83 -4.50 -18.73
CA MET A 123 7.13 -5.74 -18.46
C MET A 123 7.19 -6.59 -19.73
N SER A 124 8.07 -7.58 -19.77
CA SER A 124 8.03 -8.66 -20.76
C SER A 124 7.30 -9.83 -20.11
N PRO A 125 5.97 -9.98 -20.30
CA PRO A 125 5.25 -11.09 -19.71
C PRO A 125 5.82 -12.41 -20.22
N SER A 126 5.97 -13.37 -19.31
CA SER A 126 6.15 -14.77 -19.68
C SER A 126 4.93 -15.26 -20.47
N TRP A 127 5.07 -16.40 -21.17
CA TRP A 127 3.96 -16.98 -21.95
C TRP A 127 2.71 -17.27 -21.10
N THR A 128 2.90 -17.68 -19.86
CA THR A 128 1.81 -17.96 -18.93
C THR A 128 1.09 -16.68 -18.50
N GLU A 129 1.85 -15.63 -18.18
CA GLU A 129 1.30 -14.30 -17.87
C GLU A 129 0.56 -13.69 -19.07
N ALA A 130 1.10 -13.86 -20.29
CA ALA A 130 0.43 -13.42 -21.51
C ALA A 130 -0.91 -14.15 -21.72
N GLY A 131 -0.97 -15.45 -21.42
CA GLY A 131 -2.20 -16.24 -21.44
C GLY A 131 -3.23 -15.79 -20.40
N ALA A 132 -2.81 -15.61 -19.15
CA ALA A 132 -3.67 -15.10 -18.07
C ALA A 132 -4.23 -13.71 -18.41
N ARG A 133 -3.37 -12.83 -18.91
CA ARG A 133 -3.77 -11.50 -19.39
C ARG A 133 -4.83 -11.58 -20.48
N LEU A 134 -4.65 -12.47 -21.47
CA LEU A 134 -5.64 -12.65 -22.54
C LEU A 134 -7.00 -13.08 -21.99
N LEU A 135 -7.03 -13.98 -21.02
CA LEU A 135 -8.28 -14.43 -20.38
C LEU A 135 -8.98 -13.29 -19.65
N VAL A 136 -8.26 -12.49 -18.87
CA VAL A 136 -8.82 -11.33 -18.16
C VAL A 136 -9.35 -10.27 -19.13
N ILE A 137 -8.60 -9.98 -20.20
CA ILE A 137 -9.05 -9.04 -21.25
C ILE A 137 -10.34 -9.55 -21.92
N ARG A 138 -10.42 -10.85 -22.23
CA ARG A 138 -11.64 -11.45 -22.80
C ARG A 138 -12.82 -11.37 -21.84
N PHE A 139 -12.60 -11.67 -20.56
CA PHE A 139 -13.60 -11.55 -19.52
C PHE A 139 -14.17 -10.13 -19.44
N PHE A 140 -13.31 -9.11 -19.28
CA PHE A 140 -13.82 -7.73 -19.19
C PHE A 140 -14.49 -7.25 -20.48
N ASN A 141 -14.03 -7.67 -21.66
CA ASN A 141 -14.74 -7.36 -22.92
C ASN A 141 -16.15 -7.96 -22.97
N GLN A 142 -16.37 -9.11 -22.35
CA GLN A 142 -17.67 -9.77 -22.34
C GLN A 142 -18.62 -9.16 -21.30
N TYR A 143 -18.12 -8.77 -20.12
CA TYR A 143 -18.96 -8.39 -18.99
C TYR A 143 -19.06 -6.89 -18.73
N VAL A 144 -18.10 -6.07 -19.18
CA VAL A 144 -18.16 -4.61 -19.02
C VAL A 144 -18.95 -4.01 -20.18
N SER A 145 -20.27 -3.92 -19.99
CA SER A 145 -21.21 -3.34 -20.97
C SER A 145 -21.70 -1.93 -20.61
N ILE A 146 -21.55 -1.51 -19.35
CA ILE A 146 -22.00 -0.21 -18.82
C ILE A 146 -20.81 0.54 -18.22
N GLY A 147 -20.70 1.83 -18.54
CA GLY A 147 -19.57 2.66 -18.13
C GLY A 147 -18.30 2.32 -18.92
N ASN A 148 -17.15 2.77 -18.41
CA ASN A 148 -15.86 2.52 -19.05
C ASN A 148 -14.80 2.14 -18.02
N LEU A 149 -14.19 0.98 -18.23
CA LEU A 149 -13.06 0.50 -17.43
C LEU A 149 -11.80 0.57 -18.27
N ILE A 150 -10.75 1.20 -17.74
CA ILE A 150 -9.46 1.34 -18.39
C ILE A 150 -8.39 0.68 -17.53
N LEU A 151 -7.67 -0.28 -18.09
CA LEU A 151 -6.45 -0.85 -17.49
C LEU A 151 -5.23 -0.20 -18.15
N VAL A 152 -4.32 0.34 -17.34
CA VAL A 152 -3.07 0.94 -17.79
C VAL A 152 -1.92 0.10 -17.23
N GLU A 153 -1.20 -0.61 -18.10
CA GLU A 153 0.00 -1.37 -17.70
C GLU A 153 1.24 -0.46 -17.60
N GLU A 154 2.17 -0.82 -16.71
CA GLU A 154 3.45 -0.10 -16.51
C GLU A 154 4.39 -0.12 -17.74
N GLY A 155 4.02 -0.84 -18.81
CA GLY A 155 4.65 -0.80 -20.14
C GLY A 155 4.02 0.18 -21.14
N GLY A 156 3.02 0.96 -20.72
CA GLY A 156 2.29 1.90 -21.58
C GLY A 156 1.14 1.29 -22.39
N SER A 157 0.90 -0.02 -22.28
CA SER A 157 -0.26 -0.67 -22.89
C SER A 157 -1.54 -0.26 -22.15
N VAL A 158 -2.55 0.12 -22.92
CA VAL A 158 -3.86 0.56 -22.39
C VAL A 158 -4.94 -0.33 -22.97
N PHE A 159 -5.77 -0.91 -22.09
CA PHE A 159 -6.95 -1.68 -22.47
C PHE A 159 -8.20 -0.96 -21.98
N SER A 160 -9.17 -0.75 -22.85
CA SER A 160 -10.43 -0.07 -22.53
C SER A 160 -11.60 -1.00 -22.81
N PHE A 161 -12.48 -1.13 -21.83
CA PHE A 161 -13.64 -2.02 -21.85
C PHE A 161 -14.93 -1.21 -21.65
N GLY A 162 -15.99 -1.61 -22.35
CA GLY A 162 -17.25 -0.86 -22.38
C GLY A 162 -17.13 0.50 -23.08
N LYS A 163 -18.24 1.25 -23.07
CA LYS A 163 -18.30 2.64 -23.54
C LYS A 163 -19.10 3.46 -22.55
N ALA A 164 -18.56 4.61 -22.14
CA ALA A 164 -19.36 5.61 -21.47
C ALA A 164 -20.46 6.06 -22.44
N CYS A 165 -21.71 5.99 -22.00
CA CYS A 165 -22.88 6.38 -22.79
C CYS A 165 -23.77 7.28 -21.95
N ASP A 166 -24.81 7.85 -22.56
CA ASP A 166 -25.72 8.80 -21.91
C ASP A 166 -26.41 8.23 -20.65
N LYS A 167 -26.43 6.90 -20.50
CA LYS A 167 -26.97 6.19 -19.33
C LYS A 167 -25.96 6.00 -18.19
N CYS A 168 -24.64 6.06 -18.45
CA CYS A 168 -23.59 5.93 -17.43
C CYS A 168 -22.26 6.55 -17.92
N CYS A 169 -21.87 7.66 -17.29
CA CYS A 169 -20.63 8.39 -17.58
C CYS A 169 -19.43 7.96 -16.73
N VAL A 170 -19.56 6.92 -15.90
CA VAL A 170 -18.51 6.51 -14.97
C VAL A 170 -17.31 5.95 -15.75
N LYS A 171 -16.13 6.52 -15.47
CA LYS A 171 -14.84 6.06 -15.96
C LYS A 171 -14.00 5.59 -14.78
N SER A 172 -13.61 4.33 -14.81
CA SER A 172 -12.73 3.72 -13.81
C SER A 172 -11.39 3.40 -14.44
N VAL A 173 -10.31 3.85 -13.83
CA VAL A 173 -8.94 3.59 -14.30
C VAL A 173 -8.22 2.76 -13.26
N ILE A 174 -7.63 1.65 -13.67
CA ILE A 174 -6.80 0.78 -12.83
C ILE A 174 -5.39 0.76 -13.41
N GLN A 175 -4.41 1.09 -12.58
CA GLN A 175 -3.00 0.94 -12.93
C GLN A 175 -2.50 -0.45 -12.55
N VAL A 176 -1.96 -1.18 -13.52
CA VAL A 176 -1.42 -2.53 -13.37
C VAL A 176 0.11 -2.46 -13.36
N HIS A 177 0.67 -2.61 -12.16
CA HIS A 177 2.11 -2.54 -11.89
C HIS A 177 2.82 -3.90 -11.94
N ASP A 178 2.06 -4.99 -11.81
CA ASP A 178 2.60 -6.35 -11.72
C ASP A 178 1.75 -7.28 -12.60
N PRO A 179 2.35 -8.04 -13.54
CA PRO A 179 1.59 -8.97 -14.39
C PRO A 179 0.92 -10.09 -13.58
N LEU A 180 1.35 -10.35 -12.34
CA LEU A 180 0.67 -11.28 -11.43
C LEU A 180 -0.75 -10.82 -11.06
N PHE A 181 -1.09 -9.55 -11.28
CA PHE A 181 -2.45 -9.05 -11.17
C PHE A 181 -3.47 -9.93 -11.90
N TYR A 182 -3.12 -10.41 -13.11
CA TYR A 182 -4.04 -11.18 -13.94
C TYR A 182 -4.41 -12.54 -13.33
N TRP A 183 -3.55 -13.12 -12.48
CA TRP A 183 -3.85 -14.36 -11.76
C TRP A 183 -4.82 -14.17 -10.60
N LYS A 184 -4.88 -12.97 -10.02
CA LYS A 184 -5.76 -12.67 -8.88
C LYS A 184 -7.22 -12.43 -9.27
N LEU A 185 -7.49 -12.34 -10.58
CA LEU A 185 -8.83 -12.12 -11.14
C LEU A 185 -9.48 -13.42 -11.66
N GLN A 186 -8.75 -14.53 -11.69
CA GLN A 186 -9.29 -15.87 -11.93
C GLN A 186 -9.79 -16.48 -10.62
#